data_AF-A0A0D0I5V8-F1
#
_entry.id   AF-A0A0D0I5V8-F1
#
_cell.length_a   1.000
_cell.length_b   1.000
_cell.length_c   1.000
_cell.angle_alpha   90.00
_cell.angle_beta   90.00
_cell.angle_gamma   90.00
#
_symmetry.space_group_name_H-M   'P 1'
#
loop_
_entity.id
_entity.type
_entity.pdbx_description
1 polymer ?
#
loop_
_entity_poly.entity_id
_entity_poly.type
_entity_poly.pdbx_seq_one_letter_code
_entity_poly.pdbx_strand_id
1 'polypeptide(L)'
;MEITLAQPAGLVVSPAFSHVAVVPPGATTIHIGGQNGVDETGALVSADAAEQSLRAVQNARIALESAGASLDDVISWTIYIHQDADLRAAYGAVASTLARDGAPPLVTAALVAGLGVPGAVIEVSAIAAVIRE
;
A
#
# COMPACT_ATOMS: atom_id res chain seq x y z
N MET A 1 -0.51 -19.95 14.89
CA MET A 1 0.54 -18.90 14.93
C MET A 1 -0.08 -17.66 14.31
N GLU A 2 0.10 -16.47 14.89
CA GLU A 2 -0.67 -15.28 14.50
C GLU A 2 0.26 -14.17 14.00
N ILE A 3 -0.13 -13.53 12.91
CA ILE A 3 0.49 -12.29 12.42
C ILE A 3 -0.16 -11.15 13.20
N THR A 4 0.64 -10.32 13.87
CA THR A 4 0.12 -9.24 14.73
C THR A 4 0.57 -7.88 14.26
N LEU A 5 -0.32 -6.90 14.40
CA LEU A 5 -0.04 -5.48 14.18
C LEU A 5 -0.32 -4.72 15.47
N ALA A 6 0.61 -3.88 15.89
CA ALA A 6 0.57 -3.26 17.21
C ALA A 6 0.78 -1.76 17.20
N GLN A 7 0.11 -1.10 18.14
CA GLN A 7 0.28 0.31 18.49
C GLN A 7 0.67 0.40 19.97
N PRO A 8 1.98 0.27 20.28
CA PRO A 8 2.44 0.12 21.65
C PRO A 8 2.28 1.42 22.46
N ALA A 9 2.15 1.26 23.78
CA ALA A 9 2.09 2.39 24.70
C ALA A 9 3.34 3.29 24.56
N GLY A 10 3.13 4.60 24.63
CA GLY A 10 4.18 5.60 24.43
C GLY A 10 4.33 6.10 22.98
N LEU A 11 3.61 5.51 22.02
CA LEU A 11 3.50 6.01 20.66
C LEU A 11 2.08 6.53 20.37
N VAL A 12 1.94 7.28 19.27
CA VAL A 12 0.63 7.78 18.80
C VAL A 12 -0.29 6.61 18.47
N VAL A 13 -1.54 6.67 18.92
CA VAL A 13 -2.59 5.76 18.48
C VAL A 13 -3.24 6.36 17.24
N SER A 14 -3.16 5.65 16.11
CA SER A 14 -3.60 6.10 14.79
C SER A 14 -4.65 5.14 14.22
N PRO A 15 -5.77 5.65 13.68
CA PRO A 15 -6.68 4.82 12.89
C PRO A 15 -6.09 4.47 11.51
N ALA A 16 -5.01 5.13 11.08
CA ALA A 16 -4.48 5.01 9.72
C ALA A 16 -3.32 4.01 9.59
N PHE A 17 -2.59 3.71 10.67
CA PHE A 17 -1.42 2.82 10.62
C PHE A 17 -1.09 2.20 11.98
N SER A 18 -0.41 1.05 11.93
CA SER A 18 0.26 0.45 13.08
C SER A 18 1.76 0.73 13.09
N HIS A 19 2.41 0.59 14.24
CA HIS A 19 3.85 0.85 14.41
C HIS A 19 4.71 -0.39 14.19
N VAL A 20 4.17 -1.58 14.47
CA VAL A 20 4.92 -2.85 14.46
C VAL A 20 4.10 -3.94 13.81
N ALA A 21 4.74 -4.75 12.97
CA ALA A 21 4.23 -6.03 12.49
C ALA A 21 5.13 -7.15 12.99
N VAL A 22 4.54 -8.20 13.56
CA VAL A 22 5.26 -9.44 13.90
C VAL A 22 4.74 -10.56 13.02
N VAL A 23 5.62 -11.10 12.19
CA VAL A 23 5.37 -12.26 11.35
C VAL A 23 6.03 -13.47 12.02
N PRO A 24 5.26 -14.48 12.46
CA PRO A 24 5.81 -15.60 13.21
C PRO A 24 6.46 -16.63 12.27
N PRO A 25 7.29 -17.56 12.79
CA PRO A 25 7.87 -18.63 11.96
C PRO A 25 6.81 -19.44 11.19
N GLY A 26 7.14 -19.98 10.01
CA GLY A 26 6.18 -20.76 9.21
C GLY A 26 5.12 -19.93 8.47
N ALA A 27 5.03 -18.62 8.70
CA ALA A 27 4.29 -17.71 7.81
C ALA A 27 5.04 -17.50 6.49
N THR A 28 4.32 -17.24 5.41
CA THR A 28 4.91 -16.75 4.16
C THR A 28 4.83 -15.23 4.12
N THR A 29 5.94 -14.56 3.80
CA THR A 29 5.96 -13.12 3.48
C THR A 29 6.00 -12.94 1.96
N ILE A 30 5.19 -12.03 1.44
CA ILE A 30 5.04 -11.71 0.02
C ILE A 30 5.45 -10.26 -0.18
N HIS A 31 6.41 -10.03 -1.08
CA HIS A 31 6.92 -8.70 -1.39
C HIS A 31 6.38 -8.23 -2.73
N ILE A 32 5.64 -7.12 -2.72
CA ILE A 32 5.02 -6.52 -3.91
C ILE A 32 5.85 -5.32 -4.34
N GLY A 33 6.33 -5.33 -5.59
CA GLY A 33 7.04 -4.20 -6.19
C GLY A 33 6.15 -2.97 -6.36
N GLY A 34 6.77 -1.81 -6.64
CA GLY A 34 6.06 -0.55 -6.85
C GLY A 34 5.03 -0.64 -7.97
N GLN A 35 3.82 -0.17 -7.69
CA GLN A 35 2.69 -0.07 -8.61
C GLN A 35 2.34 1.40 -8.82
N ASN A 36 2.30 1.83 -10.08
CA ASN A 36 1.76 3.13 -10.48
C ASN A 36 0.33 2.98 -11.02
N GLY A 37 -0.31 4.10 -11.34
CA GLY A 37 -1.61 4.16 -12.01
C GLY A 37 -1.56 3.83 -13.51
N VAL A 38 -0.90 2.72 -13.87
CA VAL A 38 -0.74 2.28 -15.28
C VAL A 38 -1.61 1.08 -15.62
N ASP A 39 -1.91 0.91 -16.90
CA ASP A 39 -2.51 -0.28 -17.46
C ASP A 39 -1.51 -1.41 -17.77
N GLU A 40 -2.00 -2.54 -18.29
CA GLU A 40 -1.18 -3.69 -18.67
C GLU A 40 -0.18 -3.40 -19.81
N THR A 41 -0.38 -2.30 -20.55
CA THR A 41 0.56 -1.82 -21.57
C THR A 41 1.64 -0.91 -20.98
N GLY A 42 1.48 -0.51 -19.71
CA GLY A 42 2.34 0.46 -19.03
C GLY A 42 1.92 1.91 -19.24
N ALA A 43 0.79 2.17 -19.89
CA ALA A 43 0.26 3.51 -20.11
C ALA A 43 -0.50 4.01 -18.88
N LEU A 44 -0.38 5.28 -18.53
CA LEU A 44 -1.19 5.87 -17.44
C LEU A 44 -2.68 5.79 -17.79
N VAL A 45 -3.50 5.35 -16.84
CA VAL A 45 -4.95 5.27 -17.04
C VAL A 45 -5.61 6.65 -17.06
N SER A 46 -4.96 7.63 -16.43
CA SER A 46 -5.49 8.98 -16.26
C SER A 46 -4.40 9.96 -15.86
N ALA A 47 -4.66 11.25 -16.11
CA ALA A 47 -3.90 12.35 -15.51
C ALA A 47 -4.42 12.75 -14.12
N ASP A 48 -5.60 12.26 -13.72
CA ASP A 48 -6.18 12.53 -12.41
C ASP A 48 -5.49 11.70 -11.31
N ALA A 49 -5.17 12.36 -10.20
CA ALA A 49 -4.42 11.75 -9.12
C ALA A 49 -5.22 10.69 -8.35
N ALA A 50 -6.54 10.86 -8.20
CA ALA A 50 -7.40 9.89 -7.55
C ALA A 50 -7.54 8.63 -8.41
N GLU A 51 -7.75 8.79 -9.71
CA GLU A 51 -7.84 7.67 -10.66
C GLU A 51 -6.52 6.89 -10.74
N GLN A 52 -5.37 7.57 -10.78
CA GLN A 52 -4.07 6.90 -10.72
C GLN A 52 -3.88 6.12 -9.41
N SER A 53 -4.31 6.68 -8.27
CA SER A 53 -4.17 6.04 -6.96
C SER A 53 -5.03 4.78 -6.84
N LEU A 54 -6.29 4.85 -7.27
CA LEU A 54 -7.18 3.70 -7.33
C LEU A 54 -6.59 2.59 -8.21
N ARG A 55 -6.04 2.96 -9.37
CA ARG A 55 -5.40 1.99 -10.26
C ARG A 55 -4.14 1.38 -9.66
N ALA A 56 -3.29 2.17 -9.01
CA ALA A 56 -2.07 1.68 -8.36
C ALA A 56 -2.40 0.61 -7.29
N VAL A 57 -3.43 0.85 -6.47
CA VAL A 57 -3.91 -0.13 -5.48
C VAL A 57 -4.56 -1.34 -6.14
N GLN A 58 -5.28 -1.17 -7.25
CA GLN A 58 -5.82 -2.29 -8.02
C GLN A 58 -4.70 -3.16 -8.60
N ASN A 59 -3.63 -2.56 -9.12
CA ASN A 59 -2.46 -3.30 -9.60
C ASN A 59 -1.78 -4.06 -8.45
N ALA A 60 -1.69 -3.46 -7.25
CA ALA A 60 -1.18 -4.16 -6.07
C ALA A 60 -2.06 -5.35 -5.67
N ARG A 61 -3.40 -5.21 -5.76
CA ARG A 61 -4.34 -6.32 -5.56
C ARG A 61 -4.09 -7.46 -6.54
N ILE A 62 -3.94 -7.17 -7.83
CA ILE A 62 -3.66 -8.18 -8.87
C ILE A 62 -2.36 -8.94 -8.53
N ALA A 63 -1.31 -8.23 -8.12
CA ALA A 63 -0.05 -8.85 -7.72
C ALA A 63 -0.20 -9.75 -6.49
N LEU A 64 -0.96 -9.32 -5.47
CA LEU A 64 -1.26 -10.12 -4.29
C LEU A 64 -2.05 -11.39 -4.64
N GLU A 65 -3.10 -11.25 -5.45
CA GLU A 65 -3.96 -12.36 -5.88
C GLU A 65 -3.17 -13.42 -6.64
N SER A 66 -2.18 -13.01 -7.46
CA SER A 66 -1.28 -13.96 -8.15
C SER A 66 -0.43 -14.82 -7.20
N ALA A 67 -0.24 -14.37 -5.96
CA ALA A 67 0.48 -15.08 -4.91
C ALA A 67 -0.44 -15.78 -3.89
N GLY A 68 -1.75 -15.79 -4.17
CA GLY A 68 -2.77 -16.35 -3.28
C GLY A 68 -3.00 -15.51 -2.01
N ALA A 69 -2.80 -14.20 -2.09
CA ALA A 69 -3.06 -13.24 -1.02
C ALA A 69 -4.04 -12.14 -1.46
N SER A 70 -4.46 -11.32 -0.52
CA SER A 70 -5.41 -10.23 -0.69
C SER A 70 -4.87 -8.94 -0.07
N LEU A 71 -5.60 -7.82 -0.24
CA LEU A 71 -5.26 -6.56 0.44
C LEU A 71 -5.35 -6.69 1.98
N ASP A 72 -6.16 -7.60 2.49
CA ASP A 72 -6.31 -7.84 3.93
C ASP A 72 -5.07 -8.55 4.52
N ASP A 73 -4.22 -9.14 3.69
CA ASP A 73 -2.97 -9.77 4.12
C ASP A 73 -1.80 -8.78 4.16
N VAL A 74 -1.99 -7.54 3.66
CA VAL A 74 -0.94 -6.53 3.66
C VAL A 74 -0.59 -6.14 5.10
N ILE A 75 0.70 -6.18 5.43
CA ILE A 75 1.22 -5.77 6.74
C ILE A 75 1.97 -4.44 6.66
N SER A 76 2.42 -4.02 5.48
CA SER A 76 3.13 -2.75 5.31
C SER A 76 2.90 -2.14 3.93
N TRP A 77 2.68 -0.84 3.87
CA TRP A 77 2.65 -0.01 2.67
C TRP A 77 3.83 0.96 2.64
N THR A 78 4.44 1.10 1.46
CA THR A 78 5.27 2.27 1.12
C THR A 78 4.54 3.07 0.06
N ILE A 79 4.42 4.37 0.26
CA ILE A 79 3.65 5.28 -0.58
C ILE A 79 4.53 6.46 -0.98
N TYR A 80 4.79 6.61 -2.27
CA TYR A 80 5.45 7.78 -2.82
C TYR A 80 4.45 8.60 -3.61
N ILE A 81 4.41 9.90 -3.33
CA ILE A 81 3.50 10.83 -3.99
C ILE A 81 4.36 11.93 -4.60
N HIS A 82 4.14 12.24 -5.86
CA HIS A 82 4.83 13.34 -6.51
C HIS A 82 4.58 14.64 -5.74
N GLN A 83 5.62 15.43 -5.47
CA GLN A 83 5.54 16.63 -4.62
C GLN A 83 4.50 17.67 -5.08
N ASP A 84 4.28 17.76 -6.39
CA ASP A 84 3.32 18.67 -7.01
C ASP A 84 1.93 18.05 -7.23
N ALA A 85 1.69 16.81 -6.78
CA ALA A 85 0.39 16.17 -6.91
C ALA A 85 -0.63 16.76 -5.91
N ASP A 86 -1.91 16.70 -6.26
CA ASP A 86 -2.98 16.92 -5.28
C ASP A 86 -2.98 15.75 -4.28
N LEU A 87 -2.33 15.97 -3.14
CA LEU A 87 -2.22 14.98 -2.06
C LEU A 87 -3.59 14.54 -1.53
N ARG A 88 -4.57 15.45 -1.47
CA ARG A 88 -5.91 15.13 -0.97
C ARG A 88 -6.62 14.20 -1.95
N ALA A 89 -6.50 14.44 -3.26
CA ALA A 89 -7.04 13.56 -4.28
C ALA A 89 -6.31 12.21 -4.30
N ALA A 90 -4.98 12.23 -4.35
CA ALA A 90 -4.15 11.02 -4.44
C ALA A 90 -4.37 10.09 -3.23
N TYR A 91 -4.09 10.58 -2.03
CA TYR A 91 -4.19 9.77 -0.83
C TYR A 91 -5.66 9.54 -0.42
N GLY A 92 -6.51 10.55 -0.54
CA GLY A 92 -7.92 10.46 -0.11
C GLY A 92 -8.72 9.40 -0.87
N ALA A 93 -8.38 9.12 -2.13
CA ALA A 93 -9.06 8.09 -2.93
C ALA A 93 -8.80 6.66 -2.42
N VAL A 94 -7.69 6.43 -1.72
CA VAL A 94 -7.25 5.10 -1.29
C VAL A 94 -7.13 4.94 0.22
N ALA A 95 -7.25 6.03 0.98
CA ALA A 95 -7.03 6.05 2.43
C ALA A 95 -7.83 4.97 3.17
N SER A 96 -9.11 4.78 2.83
CA SER A 96 -9.96 3.75 3.46
C SER A 96 -9.60 2.32 3.05
N THR A 97 -8.97 2.13 1.89
CA THR A 97 -8.47 0.82 1.45
C THR A 97 -7.15 0.48 2.13
N LEU A 98 -6.32 1.49 2.41
CA LEU A 98 -5.03 1.31 3.08
C LEU A 98 -5.18 1.16 4.59
N ALA A 99 -6.05 1.96 5.21
CA ALA A 99 -6.37 1.91 6.63
C ALA A 99 -7.58 1.01 6.87
N ARG A 100 -7.35 -0.30 7.02
CA ARG A 100 -8.41 -1.24 7.40
C ARG A 100 -8.76 -1.13 8.90
N ASP A 101 -10.00 -1.48 9.25
CA ASP A 101 -10.50 -1.44 10.62
C ASP A 101 -9.72 -2.37 11.57
N GLY A 102 -9.56 -1.92 12.82
CA GLY A 102 -8.93 -2.67 13.92
C GLY A 102 -7.40 -2.65 13.87
N ALA A 103 -6.80 -3.30 12.87
CA ALA A 103 -5.37 -3.52 12.77
C ALA A 103 -4.82 -2.97 11.43
N PRO A 104 -4.70 -1.64 11.28
CA PRO A 104 -4.20 -1.04 10.05
C PRO A 104 -2.73 -1.43 9.80
N PRO A 105 -2.30 -1.63 8.54
CA PRO A 105 -0.91 -1.95 8.21
C PRO A 105 0.08 -0.87 8.67
N LEU A 106 1.37 -1.18 8.58
CA LEU A 106 2.41 -0.16 8.68
C LEU A 106 2.32 0.74 7.44
N VAL A 107 2.66 2.01 7.59
CA VAL A 107 2.68 2.96 6.47
C VAL A 107 3.94 3.80 6.53
N THR A 108 4.70 3.78 5.44
CA THR A 108 5.75 4.77 5.15
C THR A 108 5.29 5.60 3.96
N ALA A 109 5.30 6.93 4.10
CA ALA A 109 4.90 7.83 3.03
C ALA A 109 5.90 8.98 2.85
N ALA A 110 6.17 9.36 1.60
CA ALA A 110 6.99 10.52 1.29
C ALA A 110 6.51 11.26 0.05
N LEU A 111 6.67 12.59 0.07
CA LEU A 111 6.63 13.40 -1.15
C LEU A 111 7.98 13.27 -1.85
N VAL A 112 7.95 12.98 -3.15
CA VAL A 112 9.14 12.75 -3.98
C VAL A 112 9.15 13.69 -5.18
N ALA A 113 10.34 14.00 -5.69
CA ALA A 113 10.49 14.91 -6.83
C ALA A 113 10.03 14.31 -8.17
N GLY A 114 9.85 12.99 -8.23
CA GLY A 114 9.48 12.26 -9.44
C GLY A 114 9.34 10.77 -9.19
N LEU A 115 8.69 10.08 -10.13
CA LEU A 115 8.53 8.62 -10.15
C LEU A 115 9.13 8.06 -11.44
N GLY A 116 9.32 6.73 -11.49
CA GLY A 116 9.95 6.07 -12.64
C GLY A 116 9.14 6.16 -13.93
N VAL A 117 7.81 6.16 -13.82
CA VAL A 117 6.89 6.31 -14.95
C VAL A 117 6.61 7.80 -15.19
N PRO A 118 6.92 8.35 -16.39
CA PRO A 118 6.61 9.74 -16.71
C PRO A 118 5.12 10.04 -16.56
N GLY A 119 4.79 11.09 -15.81
CA GLY A 119 3.40 11.51 -15.53
C GLY A 119 2.71 10.76 -14.39
N ALA A 120 3.35 9.73 -13.82
CA ALA A 120 2.83 9.11 -12.62
C ALA A 120 2.93 10.09 -11.44
N VAL A 121 1.87 10.19 -10.65
CA VAL A 121 1.82 11.05 -9.46
C VAL A 121 1.81 10.26 -8.16
N ILE A 122 1.67 8.94 -8.23
CA ILE A 122 1.69 8.04 -7.09
C ILE A 122 2.35 6.70 -7.43
N GLU A 123 3.04 6.14 -6.44
CA GLU A 123 3.53 4.77 -6.44
C GLU A 123 3.26 4.13 -5.09
N VAL A 124 2.75 2.90 -5.09
CA VAL A 124 2.56 2.10 -3.87
C VAL A 124 3.30 0.79 -3.98
N SER A 125 3.98 0.38 -2.91
CA SER A 125 4.51 -0.97 -2.76
C SER A 125 4.03 -1.56 -1.44
N ALA A 126 4.00 -2.89 -1.36
CA ALA A 126 3.43 -3.58 -0.21
C ALA A 126 4.27 -4.77 0.23
N ILE A 127 4.17 -5.09 1.51
CA ILE A 127 4.56 -6.39 2.06
C ILE A 127 3.30 -7.00 2.65
N ALA A 128 2.99 -8.23 2.27
CA ALA A 128 1.91 -9.03 2.84
C ALA A 128 2.47 -10.26 3.58
N ALA A 129 1.68 -10.80 4.49
CA ALA A 129 2.02 -12.03 5.18
C ALA A 129 0.79 -12.91 5.36
N VAL A 130 0.96 -14.22 5.14
CA VAL A 130 -0.11 -15.22 5.26
C VAL A 130 0.36 -16.45 6.03
N ILE A 131 -0.53 -17.05 6.81
CA ILE A 131 -0.35 -18.40 7.34
C ILE A 131 -0.98 -19.36 6.33
N ARG A 132 -0.21 -20.34 5.86
CA ARG A 132 -0.73 -21.41 5.00
C ARG A 132 -0.90 -22.66 5.85
N GLU A 133 -1.96 -23.41 5.58
CA GLU A 133 -2.12 -24.77 6.10
C GLU A 133 -1.12 -25.74 5.46
#